data_AF-A0A218P0I0-F1
#
_entry.id   AF-A0A218P0I0-F1
#
_cell.length_a   1.000
_cell.length_b   1.000
_cell.length_c   1.000
_cell.angle_alpha   90.00
_cell.angle_beta   90.00
_cell.angle_gamma   90.00
#
_symmetry.space_group_name_H-M   'P 1'
#
loop_
_entity.id
_entity.type
_entity.pdbx_description
1 polymer ?
#
loop_
_entity_poly.entity_id
_entity_poly.type
_entity_poly.pdbx_seq_one_letter_code
_entity_poly.pdbx_strand_id
1 'polypeptide(L)'
;MIFSLAFTAVIFAVYRTPAVLYLGLLYSMMVAFSRGGLVERTLRLDAQALVGVLLVGISPVFLIVRFGEYPSPATFHALVLIGVSLLLFEVKSTALPNSIALFEMSLAAAVRMEIVERMIARTSDIFVGATSHLVRWMVDLSGIPIKVQGNTAVVRNSIIVIGSGCSGLDAFVLYLLASTLLILLRKSGREEAALLLLGAVGIIPLNALRIFTLLVVGYHSGIPFLELFHSHLGDLPHRHVAAEERNLGNMNVRIVVNVPILDIVPCVARDVRHGVEHVTSSKLPGFVISLINPHHSERNPYEAIPQRSELILLDPYLNCIVSGRGGEFISGS
;
A
#
# COMPACT_ATOMS: atom_id res chain seq x y z
N MET A 1 -26.12 12.44 13.33
CA MET A 1 -25.43 13.01 12.15
C MET A 1 -24.27 13.93 12.53
N ILE A 2 -24.51 15.07 13.23
CA ILE A 2 -23.41 15.99 13.59
C ILE A 2 -22.31 15.28 14.39
N PHE A 3 -22.71 14.53 15.42
CA PHE A 3 -21.79 13.72 16.22
C PHE A 3 -20.96 12.75 15.38
N SER A 4 -21.59 11.94 14.52
CA SER A 4 -20.89 10.94 13.71
C SER A 4 -19.92 11.57 12.71
N LEU A 5 -20.29 12.69 12.08
CA LEU A 5 -19.41 13.43 11.17
C LEU A 5 -18.20 14.03 11.90
N ALA A 6 -18.44 14.72 13.01
CA ALA A 6 -17.38 15.34 13.81
C ALA A 6 -16.42 14.27 14.35
N PHE A 7 -16.97 13.16 14.87
CA PHE A 7 -16.19 12.05 15.36
C PHE A 7 -15.35 11.40 14.26
N THR A 8 -15.95 11.10 13.10
CA THR A 8 -15.22 10.59 11.92
C THR A 8 -14.07 11.51 11.52
N ALA A 9 -14.33 12.82 11.45
CA ALA A 9 -13.32 13.82 11.07
C ALA A 9 -12.16 13.89 12.07
N VAL A 10 -12.44 13.81 13.37
CA VAL A 10 -11.40 13.80 14.42
C VAL A 10 -10.53 12.54 14.32
N ILE A 11 -11.14 11.35 14.19
CA ILE A 11 -10.37 10.10 14.07
C ILE A 11 -9.55 10.09 12.78
N PHE A 12 -10.11 10.56 11.68
CA PHE A 12 -9.36 10.71 10.43
C PHE A 12 -8.21 11.72 10.55
N ALA A 13 -8.40 12.85 11.22
CA ALA A 13 -7.32 13.84 11.41
C ALA A 13 -6.14 13.27 12.21
N VAL A 14 -6.41 12.41 13.20
CA VAL A 14 -5.38 11.79 14.05
C VAL A 14 -4.69 10.63 13.36
N TYR A 15 -5.45 9.70 12.78
CA TYR A 15 -4.92 8.42 12.28
C TYR A 15 -4.73 8.38 10.76
N ARG A 16 -5.31 9.33 10.02
CA ARG A 16 -5.23 9.47 8.55
C ARG A 16 -5.57 8.21 7.76
N THR A 17 -6.40 7.32 8.32
CA THR A 17 -6.83 6.08 7.67
C THR A 17 -8.02 6.35 6.75
N PRO A 18 -7.89 6.21 5.41
CA PRO A 18 -8.98 6.53 4.47
C PRO A 18 -10.25 5.70 4.71
N ALA A 19 -10.11 4.44 5.13
CA ALA A 19 -11.23 3.55 5.42
C ALA A 19 -12.20 4.14 6.48
N VAL A 20 -11.66 4.71 7.56
CA VAL A 20 -12.45 5.38 8.61
C VAL A 20 -13.25 6.54 8.05
N LEU A 21 -12.61 7.35 7.19
CA LEU A 21 -13.28 8.50 6.57
C LEU A 21 -14.44 8.03 5.68
N TYR A 22 -14.19 7.09 4.76
CA TYR A 22 -15.22 6.64 3.82
C TYR A 22 -16.39 5.95 4.52
N LEU A 23 -16.10 5.04 5.45
CA LEU A 23 -17.13 4.27 6.16
C LEU A 23 -17.87 5.14 7.19
N GLY A 24 -17.19 6.09 7.84
CA GLY A 24 -17.82 7.07 8.73
C GLY A 24 -18.70 8.08 8.01
N LEU A 25 -18.32 8.52 6.80
CA LEU A 25 -19.17 9.33 5.94
C LEU A 25 -20.40 8.53 5.47
N LEU A 26 -20.20 7.29 5.03
CA LEU A 26 -21.29 6.39 4.63
C LEU A 26 -22.25 6.15 5.80
N TYR A 27 -21.73 5.88 7.00
CA TYR A 27 -22.52 5.75 8.22
C TYR A 27 -23.33 7.03 8.50
N SER A 28 -22.69 8.20 8.44
CA SER A 28 -23.34 9.49 8.69
C SER A 28 -24.44 9.79 7.68
N MET A 29 -24.22 9.44 6.42
CA MET A 29 -25.20 9.53 5.35
C MET A 29 -26.38 8.58 5.59
N MET A 30 -26.14 7.33 6.00
CA MET A 30 -27.20 6.38 6.35
C MET A 30 -28.02 6.86 7.55
N VAL A 31 -27.38 7.42 8.57
CA VAL A 31 -28.11 8.06 9.70
C VAL A 31 -28.96 9.23 9.21
N ALA A 32 -28.46 10.03 8.27
CA ALA A 32 -29.22 11.15 7.70
C ALA A 32 -30.45 10.66 6.90
N PHE A 33 -30.30 9.62 6.07
CA PHE A 33 -31.41 9.02 5.32
C PHE A 33 -32.43 8.33 6.22
N SER A 34 -31.98 7.69 7.31
CA SER A 34 -32.86 7.03 8.27
C SER A 34 -33.54 7.98 9.25
N ARG A 35 -33.28 9.30 9.21
CA ARG A 35 -33.76 10.26 10.23
C ARG A 35 -35.26 10.20 10.49
N GLY A 36 -36.09 9.98 9.46
CA GLY A 36 -37.54 9.88 9.61
C GLY A 36 -38.04 8.58 10.27
N GLY A 37 -37.20 7.54 10.32
CA GLY A 37 -37.51 6.25 10.92
C GLY A 37 -36.76 5.96 12.23
N LEU A 38 -35.90 6.86 12.68
CA LEU A 38 -35.18 6.73 13.95
C LEU A 38 -36.14 6.95 15.11
N VAL A 39 -36.31 5.93 15.95
CA VAL A 39 -37.12 6.02 17.18
C VAL A 39 -36.17 6.33 18.33
N GLU A 40 -36.30 7.54 18.87
CA GLU A 40 -35.56 7.96 20.06
C GLU A 40 -35.93 7.08 21.24
N ARG A 41 -34.91 6.70 22.00
CA ARG A 41 -35.07 5.80 23.13
C ARG A 41 -35.05 6.60 24.43
N THR A 42 -36.00 6.31 25.32
CA THR A 42 -35.92 6.81 26.70
C THR A 42 -34.75 6.13 27.41
N LEU A 43 -33.87 6.91 28.04
CA LEU A 43 -32.71 6.41 28.77
C LEU A 43 -33.17 5.52 29.93
N ARG A 44 -33.23 4.21 29.69
CA ARG A 44 -33.53 3.17 30.67
C ARG A 44 -32.38 2.16 30.68
N LEU A 45 -31.99 1.71 31.86
CA LEU A 45 -30.98 0.67 32.04
C LEU A 45 -31.55 -0.71 31.68
N ASP A 46 -31.72 -0.97 30.39
CA ASP A 46 -32.01 -2.30 29.86
C ASP A 46 -30.75 -2.96 29.25
N ALA A 47 -30.90 -4.19 28.77
CA ALA A 47 -29.81 -4.95 28.15
C ALA A 47 -29.20 -4.23 26.93
N GLN A 48 -30.00 -3.51 26.14
CA GLN A 48 -29.50 -2.79 24.96
C GLN A 48 -28.63 -1.60 25.38
N ALA A 49 -29.05 -0.83 26.40
CA ALA A 49 -28.23 0.25 26.95
C ALA A 49 -26.93 -0.30 27.56
N LEU A 50 -27.01 -1.41 28.29
CA LEU A 50 -25.83 -2.05 28.86
C LEU A 50 -24.81 -2.47 27.78
N VAL A 51 -25.29 -3.08 26.69
CA VAL A 51 -24.44 -3.42 25.53
C VAL A 51 -23.85 -2.15 24.91
N GLY A 52 -24.64 -1.09 24.72
CA GLY A 52 -24.16 0.18 24.19
C GLY A 52 -23.04 0.80 25.03
N VAL A 53 -23.22 0.85 26.36
CA VAL A 53 -22.19 1.32 27.31
C VAL A 53 -20.95 0.44 27.24
N LEU A 54 -21.12 -0.89 27.22
CA LEU A 54 -20.00 -1.83 27.14
C LEU A 54 -19.18 -1.64 25.86
N LEU A 55 -19.84 -1.49 24.71
CA LEU A 55 -19.17 -1.26 23.42
C LEU A 55 -18.38 0.05 23.41
N VAL A 56 -18.96 1.15 23.91
CA VAL A 56 -18.24 2.43 24.03
C VAL A 56 -17.07 2.30 25.01
N GLY A 57 -17.28 1.64 26.16
CA GLY A 57 -16.26 1.46 27.20
C GLY A 57 -15.08 0.60 26.78
N ILE A 58 -15.33 -0.48 26.01
CA ILE A 58 -14.26 -1.36 25.52
C ILE A 58 -13.55 -0.78 24.29
N SER A 59 -14.19 0.12 23.55
CA SER A 59 -13.65 0.66 22.30
C SER A 59 -12.21 1.21 22.41
N PRO A 60 -11.78 1.96 23.45
CA PRO A 60 -10.43 2.54 23.51
C PRO A 60 -9.34 1.48 23.59
N VAL A 61 -9.66 0.25 24.03
CA VAL A 61 -8.75 -0.89 24.04
C VAL A 61 -8.20 -1.15 22.63
N PHE A 62 -8.97 -0.90 21.56
CA PHE A 62 -8.51 -1.08 20.18
C PHE A 62 -7.54 0.01 19.69
N LEU A 63 -7.41 1.12 20.43
CA LEU A 63 -6.36 2.13 20.20
C LEU A 63 -5.10 1.85 21.02
N ILE A 64 -5.25 1.24 22.20
CA ILE A 64 -4.14 1.01 23.15
C ILE A 64 -3.49 -0.36 22.94
N VAL A 65 -4.30 -1.42 22.85
CA VAL A 65 -3.84 -2.81 22.73
C VAL A 65 -3.47 -3.07 21.28
N ARG A 66 -2.16 -3.18 21.06
CA ARG A 66 -1.56 -3.60 19.80
C ARG A 66 -1.81 -5.10 19.61
N PHE A 67 -3.01 -5.46 19.19
CA PHE A 67 -3.27 -6.80 18.67
C PHE A 67 -2.48 -6.99 17.36
N GLY A 68 -1.23 -7.46 17.48
CA GLY A 68 -0.38 -7.84 16.34
C GLY A 68 0.26 -6.67 15.57
N GLU A 69 0.81 -5.68 16.26
CA GLU A 69 1.68 -4.58 15.73
C GLU A 69 1.02 -3.22 15.44
N TYR A 70 -0.29 -3.10 15.15
CA TYR A 70 -0.92 -1.78 14.93
C TYR A 70 -2.28 -1.60 15.63
N PRO A 71 -2.57 -0.39 16.17
CA PRO A 71 -3.91 -0.04 16.65
C PRO A 71 -4.92 -0.15 15.50
N SER A 72 -6.19 -0.40 15.83
CA SER A 72 -7.29 -0.43 14.84
C SER A 72 -8.23 0.77 15.02
N PRO A 73 -7.90 1.94 14.44
CA PRO A 73 -8.79 3.11 14.45
C PRO A 73 -10.18 2.80 13.91
N ALA A 74 -10.28 1.94 12.88
CA ALA A 74 -11.55 1.53 12.28
C ALA A 74 -12.42 0.69 13.22
N THR A 75 -11.84 -0.28 13.93
CA THR A 75 -12.59 -1.06 14.93
C THR A 75 -13.04 -0.18 16.08
N PHE A 76 -12.17 0.69 16.58
CA PHE A 76 -12.52 1.69 17.60
C PHE A 76 -13.71 2.55 17.14
N HIS A 77 -13.58 3.14 15.94
CA HIS A 77 -14.57 4.02 15.35
C HIS A 77 -15.94 3.33 15.20
N ALA A 78 -15.97 2.15 14.59
CA ALA A 78 -17.17 1.35 14.42
C ALA A 78 -17.86 1.00 15.75
N LEU A 79 -17.10 0.57 16.75
CA LEU A 79 -17.64 0.21 18.07
C LEU A 79 -18.26 1.41 18.79
N VAL A 80 -17.62 2.58 18.72
CA VAL A 80 -18.19 3.81 19.29
C VAL A 80 -19.49 4.18 18.59
N LEU A 81 -19.52 4.14 17.25
CA LEU A 81 -20.73 4.47 16.48
C LEU A 81 -21.89 3.52 16.80
N ILE A 82 -21.66 2.21 16.84
CA ILE A 82 -22.67 1.21 17.23
C ILE A 82 -23.11 1.44 18.67
N GLY A 83 -22.15 1.60 19.59
CA GLY A 83 -22.43 1.77 21.01
C GLY A 83 -23.30 3.01 21.28
N VAL A 84 -22.93 4.17 20.72
CA VAL A 84 -23.72 5.40 20.81
C VAL A 84 -25.09 5.24 20.16
N SER A 85 -25.16 4.58 19.00
CA SER A 85 -26.44 4.31 18.34
C SER A 85 -27.38 3.46 19.19
N LEU A 86 -26.86 2.44 19.89
CA LEU A 86 -27.65 1.57 20.77
C LEU A 86 -28.10 2.29 22.06
N LEU A 87 -27.37 3.30 22.51
CA LEU A 87 -27.74 4.13 23.65
C LEU A 87 -28.87 5.10 23.33
N LEU A 88 -28.85 5.70 22.12
CA LEU A 88 -29.76 6.79 21.76
C LEU A 88 -31.05 6.34 21.06
N PHE A 89 -31.03 5.19 20.36
CA PHE A 89 -32.13 4.78 19.49
C PHE A 89 -32.50 3.30 19.66
N GLU A 90 -33.68 2.90 19.21
CA GLU A 90 -34.07 1.48 19.19
C GLU A 90 -33.31 0.68 18.12
N VAL A 91 -32.96 -0.59 18.40
CA VAL A 91 -32.20 -1.46 17.47
C VAL A 91 -32.89 -1.59 16.11
N LYS A 92 -34.21 -1.76 16.10
CA LYS A 92 -34.99 -1.92 14.86
C LYS A 92 -34.85 -0.70 13.94
N SER A 93 -34.83 0.49 14.52
CA SER A 93 -34.69 1.74 13.78
C SER A 93 -33.27 2.01 13.28
N THR A 94 -32.27 1.36 13.88
CA THR A 94 -30.84 1.59 13.60
C THR A 94 -30.15 0.43 12.87
N ALA A 95 -30.91 -0.57 12.41
CA ALA A 95 -30.36 -1.73 11.71
C ALA A 95 -29.50 -1.34 10.50
N LEU A 96 -29.97 -0.38 9.68
CA LEU A 96 -29.26 0.09 8.50
C LEU A 96 -27.93 0.78 8.84
N PRO A 97 -27.87 1.87 9.64
CA PRO A 97 -26.59 2.50 9.98
C PRO A 97 -25.66 1.54 10.75
N ASN A 98 -26.17 0.73 11.68
CA ASN A 98 -25.33 -0.21 12.42
C ASN A 98 -24.73 -1.30 11.54
N SER A 99 -25.38 -1.70 10.44
CA SER A 99 -24.79 -2.63 9.47
C SER A 99 -23.55 -2.08 8.79
N ILE A 100 -23.47 -0.76 8.55
CA ILE A 100 -22.29 -0.11 7.96
C ILE A 100 -21.12 -0.16 8.95
N ALA A 101 -21.36 0.17 10.21
CA ALA A 101 -20.33 0.10 11.24
C ALA A 101 -19.90 -1.36 11.50
N LEU A 102 -20.83 -2.31 11.48
CA LEU A 102 -20.50 -3.74 11.58
C LEU A 102 -19.64 -4.22 10.40
N PHE A 103 -19.94 -3.73 9.19
CA PHE A 103 -19.13 -3.98 8.01
C PHE A 103 -17.74 -3.38 8.15
N GLU A 104 -17.60 -2.15 8.65
CA GLU A 104 -16.29 -1.52 8.96
C GLU A 104 -15.48 -2.37 9.93
N MET A 105 -16.08 -2.79 11.03
CA MET A 105 -15.44 -3.67 12.02
C MET A 105 -15.01 -5.01 11.41
N SER A 106 -15.89 -5.62 10.61
CA SER A 106 -15.63 -6.91 9.95
C SER A 106 -14.52 -6.79 8.92
N LEU A 107 -14.50 -5.70 8.15
CA LEU A 107 -13.44 -5.41 7.18
C LEU A 107 -12.10 -5.19 7.89
N ALA A 108 -12.07 -4.42 8.97
CA ALA A 108 -10.87 -4.21 9.77
C ALA A 108 -10.33 -5.52 10.36
N ALA A 109 -11.22 -6.44 10.77
CA ALA A 109 -10.82 -7.77 11.22
C ALA A 109 -10.33 -8.65 10.06
N ALA A 110 -11.02 -8.61 8.91
CA ALA A 110 -10.69 -9.41 7.73
C ALA A 110 -9.31 -9.05 7.16
N VAL A 111 -8.97 -7.76 7.09
CA VAL A 111 -7.66 -7.28 6.61
C VAL A 111 -6.50 -7.81 7.45
N ARG A 112 -6.74 -8.20 8.71
CA ARG A 112 -5.72 -8.81 9.58
C ARG A 112 -5.52 -10.31 9.34
N MET A 113 -6.37 -10.94 8.53
CA MET A 113 -6.21 -12.35 8.20
C MET A 113 -5.15 -12.49 7.12
N GLU A 114 -4.14 -13.34 7.34
CA GLU A 114 -3.07 -13.63 6.37
C GLU A 114 -3.58 -14.04 4.98
N ILE A 115 -4.78 -14.63 4.92
CA ILE A 115 -5.43 -15.01 3.66
C ILE A 115 -5.81 -13.77 2.85
N VAL A 116 -6.35 -12.74 3.51
CA VAL A 116 -6.77 -11.49 2.86
C VAL A 116 -5.55 -10.71 2.41
N GLU A 117 -4.51 -10.61 3.24
CA GLU A 117 -3.24 -9.99 2.86
C GLU A 117 -2.64 -10.66 1.61
N ARG A 118 -2.58 -12.00 1.58
CA ARG A 118 -2.12 -12.75 0.40
C ARG A 118 -3.00 -12.53 -0.82
N MET A 119 -4.31 -12.44 -0.65
CA MET A 119 -5.23 -12.12 -1.76
C MET A 119 -5.01 -10.71 -2.31
N ILE A 120 -4.82 -9.71 -1.44
CA ILE A 120 -4.53 -8.32 -1.84
C ILE A 120 -3.20 -8.26 -2.57
N ALA A 121 -2.15 -8.88 -2.04
CA ALA A 121 -0.83 -8.93 -2.67
C ALA A 121 -0.91 -9.57 -4.07
N ARG A 122 -1.57 -10.73 -4.18
CA ARG A 122 -1.74 -11.43 -5.46
C ARG A 122 -2.55 -10.61 -6.46
N THR A 123 -3.59 -9.92 -6.00
CA THR A 123 -4.40 -9.03 -6.86
C THR A 123 -3.55 -7.85 -7.33
N SER A 124 -2.77 -7.25 -6.43
CA SER A 124 -1.84 -6.17 -6.77
C SER A 124 -0.82 -6.61 -7.82
N ASP A 125 -0.22 -7.79 -7.67
CA ASP A 125 0.74 -8.34 -8.63
C ASP A 125 0.12 -8.51 -10.03
N ILE A 126 -1.14 -8.95 -10.10
CA ILE A 126 -1.87 -9.06 -11.38
C ILE A 126 -2.04 -7.69 -12.03
N PHE A 127 -2.44 -6.66 -11.25
CA PHE A 127 -2.61 -5.30 -11.76
C PHE A 127 -1.28 -4.67 -12.19
N VAL A 128 -0.22 -4.85 -11.41
CA VAL A 128 1.14 -4.40 -11.76
C VAL A 128 1.59 -5.09 -13.05
N GLY A 129 1.39 -6.40 -13.17
CA GLY A 129 1.74 -7.17 -14.36
C GLY A 129 0.99 -6.69 -15.61
N ALA A 130 -0.33 -6.56 -15.53
CA ALA A 130 -1.16 -6.07 -16.63
C ALA A 130 -0.77 -4.66 -17.07
N THR A 131 -0.59 -3.75 -16.10
CA THR A 131 -0.17 -2.36 -16.38
C THR A 131 1.23 -2.31 -17.00
N SER A 132 2.18 -3.08 -16.48
CA SER A 132 3.55 -3.12 -17.02
C SER A 132 3.59 -3.66 -18.46
N HIS A 133 2.75 -4.66 -18.77
CA HIS A 133 2.63 -5.19 -20.13
C HIS A 133 2.06 -4.15 -21.09
N LEU A 134 1.03 -3.40 -20.68
CA LEU A 134 0.46 -2.30 -21.47
C LEU A 134 1.48 -1.19 -21.71
N VAL A 135 2.19 -0.75 -20.65
CA VAL A 135 3.23 0.28 -20.77
C VAL A 135 4.34 -0.17 -21.73
N ARG A 136 4.80 -1.42 -21.63
CA ARG A 136 5.79 -1.98 -22.55
C ARG A 136 5.30 -1.90 -24.00
N TRP A 137 4.07 -2.35 -24.26
CA TRP A 137 3.48 -2.28 -25.60
C TRP A 137 3.45 -0.84 -26.15
N MET A 138 3.10 0.14 -25.31
CA MET A 138 3.11 1.56 -25.69
C MET A 138 4.53 2.09 -25.97
N VAL A 139 5.52 1.69 -25.17
CA VAL A 139 6.93 2.04 -25.37
C VAL A 139 7.45 1.47 -26.69
N ASP A 140 7.19 0.20 -26.95
CA ASP A 140 7.60 -0.48 -28.19
C ASP A 140 7.00 0.20 -29.43
N LEU A 141 5.74 0.64 -29.35
CA LEU A 141 5.08 1.40 -30.41
C LEU A 141 5.67 2.81 -30.62
N SER A 142 6.18 3.44 -29.57
CA SER A 142 6.73 4.79 -29.64
C SER A 142 8.12 4.87 -30.27
N GLY A 143 8.83 3.74 -30.36
CA GLY A 143 10.22 3.68 -30.87
C GLY A 143 11.27 4.32 -29.96
N ILE A 144 10.91 4.67 -28.72
CA ILE A 144 11.83 5.27 -27.75
C ILE A 144 12.67 4.15 -27.11
N PRO A 145 14.00 4.30 -26.96
CA PRO A 145 14.89 3.25 -26.45
C PRO A 145 14.80 3.09 -24.92
N ILE A 146 13.60 2.84 -24.40
CA ILE A 146 13.35 2.52 -22.99
C ILE A 146 13.26 1.01 -22.85
N LYS A 147 14.10 0.41 -22.01
CA LYS A 147 14.07 -1.04 -21.77
C LYS A 147 13.15 -1.33 -20.58
N VAL A 148 12.03 -2.01 -20.83
CA VAL A 148 11.12 -2.47 -19.76
C VAL A 148 11.34 -3.96 -19.50
N GLN A 149 11.74 -4.32 -18.28
CA GLN A 149 11.93 -5.69 -17.81
C GLN A 149 11.08 -5.95 -16.56
N GLY A 150 10.00 -6.72 -16.73
CA GLY A 150 9.04 -6.96 -15.66
C GLY A 150 8.37 -5.66 -15.20
N ASN A 151 8.46 -5.37 -13.90
CA ASN A 151 7.99 -4.14 -13.28
C ASN A 151 9.06 -3.03 -13.22
N THR A 152 10.20 -3.20 -13.89
CA THR A 152 11.28 -2.20 -13.93
C THR A 152 11.45 -1.61 -15.32
N ALA A 153 11.59 -0.30 -15.40
CA ALA A 153 11.88 0.44 -16.63
C ALA A 153 13.23 1.13 -16.49
N VAL A 154 14.13 0.88 -17.43
CA VAL A 154 15.45 1.52 -17.50
C VAL A 154 15.39 2.63 -18.55
N VAL A 155 15.52 3.86 -18.08
CA VAL A 155 15.51 5.07 -18.90
C VAL A 155 16.89 5.72 -18.77
N ARG A 156 17.73 5.59 -19.82
CA ARG A 156 19.13 6.04 -19.82
C ARG A 156 19.91 5.47 -18.62
N ASN A 157 20.25 6.31 -17.65
CA ASN A 157 20.99 5.96 -16.43
C ASN A 157 20.10 5.86 -15.18
N SER A 158 18.77 5.84 -15.35
CA SER A 158 17.81 5.75 -14.24
C SER A 158 17.02 4.45 -14.29
N ILE A 159 16.78 3.87 -13.12
CA ILE A 159 15.96 2.66 -12.93
C ILE A 159 14.68 3.08 -12.22
N ILE A 160 13.54 2.86 -12.88
CA ILE A 160 12.21 3.16 -12.35
C ILE A 160 11.52 1.83 -12.02
N VAL A 161 11.13 1.66 -10.77
CA VAL A 161 10.34 0.50 -10.33
C VAL A 161 8.86 0.89 -10.28
N ILE A 162 8.02 0.21 -11.04
CA ILE A 162 6.56 0.34 -11.00
C ILE A 162 6.07 -0.42 -9.77
N GLY A 163 5.87 0.31 -8.67
CA GLY A 163 5.34 -0.22 -7.41
C GLY A 163 3.82 -0.41 -7.42
N SER A 164 3.30 -0.95 -6.31
CA SER A 164 1.86 -1.17 -6.09
C SER A 164 1.03 0.11 -6.21
N GLY A 165 1.53 1.24 -5.72
CA GLY A 165 0.85 2.55 -5.83
C GLY A 165 0.69 3.06 -7.28
N CYS A 166 1.50 2.54 -8.21
CA CYS A 166 1.38 2.85 -9.64
C CYS A 166 0.55 1.81 -10.40
N SER A 167 0.05 0.74 -9.75
CA SER A 167 -0.72 -0.32 -10.42
C SER A 167 -2.12 0.09 -10.85
N GLY A 168 -2.64 1.19 -10.27
CA GLY A 168 -4.03 1.62 -10.48
C GLY A 168 -5.06 0.81 -9.68
N LEU A 169 -4.65 -0.15 -8.85
CA LEU A 169 -5.55 -0.96 -8.01
C LEU A 169 -6.41 -0.08 -7.08
N ASP A 170 -5.80 0.89 -6.41
CA ASP A 170 -6.48 1.81 -5.50
C ASP A 170 -7.59 2.61 -6.20
N ALA A 171 -7.27 3.16 -7.38
CA ALA A 171 -8.23 3.88 -8.21
C ALA A 171 -9.34 2.96 -8.70
N PHE A 172 -9.00 1.72 -9.10
CA PHE A 172 -9.98 0.72 -9.51
C PHE A 172 -10.96 0.38 -8.38
N VAL A 173 -10.47 0.13 -7.16
CA VAL A 173 -11.30 -0.14 -5.99
C VAL A 173 -12.20 1.05 -5.66
N LEU A 174 -11.66 2.27 -5.65
CA LEU A 174 -12.44 3.49 -5.42
C LEU A 174 -13.55 3.67 -6.46
N TYR A 175 -13.27 3.44 -7.75
CA TYR A 175 -14.27 3.55 -8.80
C TYR A 175 -15.33 2.44 -8.73
N LEU A 176 -14.94 1.23 -8.36
CA LEU A 176 -15.88 0.12 -8.15
C LEU A 176 -16.83 0.44 -6.99
N LEU A 177 -16.29 1.00 -5.90
CA LEU A 177 -17.08 1.45 -4.76
C LEU A 177 -18.02 2.59 -5.14
N ALA A 178 -17.52 3.62 -5.83
CA ALA A 178 -18.32 4.74 -6.30
C ALA A 178 -19.43 4.31 -7.27
N SER A 179 -19.11 3.41 -8.21
CA SER A 179 -20.06 2.85 -9.15
C SER A 179 -21.15 2.04 -8.43
N THR A 180 -20.76 1.19 -7.48
CA THR A 180 -21.69 0.42 -6.66
C THR A 180 -22.61 1.34 -5.86
N LEU A 181 -22.05 2.38 -5.24
CA LEU A 181 -22.82 3.36 -4.47
C LEU A 181 -23.83 4.11 -5.36
N LEU A 182 -23.42 4.54 -6.56
CA LEU A 182 -24.31 5.17 -7.52
C LEU A 182 -25.44 4.24 -7.97
N ILE A 183 -25.13 2.96 -8.25
CA ILE A 183 -26.14 1.96 -8.62
C ILE A 183 -27.17 1.80 -7.49
N LEU A 184 -26.71 1.71 -6.25
CA LEU A 184 -27.57 1.58 -5.07
C LEU A 184 -28.45 2.81 -4.85
N LEU A 185 -27.89 4.02 -5.01
CA LEU A 185 -28.63 5.27 -4.77
C LEU A 185 -29.62 5.59 -5.89
N ARG A 186 -29.25 5.34 -7.15
CA ARG A 186 -30.03 5.80 -8.31
C ARG A 186 -31.11 4.80 -8.76
N LYS A 187 -31.17 3.59 -8.19
CA LYS A 187 -31.91 2.45 -8.78
C LYS A 187 -31.62 2.34 -10.29
N SER A 188 -30.36 2.54 -10.66
CA SER A 188 -29.93 2.60 -12.05
C SER A 188 -30.29 1.30 -12.78
N GLY A 189 -30.70 1.44 -14.05
CA GLY A 189 -30.94 0.30 -14.92
C GLY A 189 -29.67 -0.51 -15.17
N ARG A 190 -29.83 -1.76 -15.63
CA ARG A 190 -28.72 -2.68 -15.94
C ARG A 190 -27.69 -2.08 -16.91
N GLU A 191 -28.13 -1.24 -17.85
CA GLU A 191 -27.28 -0.60 -18.86
C GLU A 191 -26.35 0.45 -18.25
N GLU A 192 -26.85 1.29 -17.34
CA GLU A 192 -26.02 2.28 -16.63
C GLU A 192 -24.98 1.58 -15.73
N ALA A 193 -25.37 0.49 -15.06
CA ALA A 193 -24.44 -0.31 -14.27
C ALA A 193 -23.33 -0.93 -15.14
N ALA A 194 -23.67 -1.42 -16.34
CA ALA A 194 -22.69 -1.96 -17.29
C ALA A 194 -21.73 -0.88 -17.78
N LEU A 195 -22.21 0.33 -18.07
CA LEU A 195 -21.38 1.47 -18.47
C LEU A 195 -20.42 1.91 -17.35
N LEU A 196 -20.88 1.94 -16.09
CA LEU A 196 -20.02 2.26 -14.95
C LEU A 196 -18.93 1.21 -14.75
N LEU A 197 -19.28 -0.08 -14.88
CA LEU A 197 -18.34 -1.19 -14.77
C LEU A 197 -17.31 -1.16 -15.92
N LEU A 198 -17.75 -0.85 -17.13
CA LEU A 198 -16.86 -0.61 -18.28
C LEU A 198 -15.90 0.55 -18.01
N GLY A 199 -16.39 1.64 -17.40
CA GLY A 199 -15.57 2.76 -16.96
C GLY A 199 -14.51 2.37 -15.94
N ALA A 200 -14.86 1.51 -14.97
CA ALA A 200 -13.91 0.99 -13.99
C ALA A 200 -12.81 0.15 -14.65
N VAL A 201 -13.14 -0.69 -15.63
CA VAL A 201 -12.15 -1.45 -16.41
C VAL A 201 -11.24 -0.51 -17.23
N GLY A 202 -11.79 0.59 -17.75
CA GLY A 202 -11.05 1.62 -18.48
C GLY A 202 -9.95 2.33 -17.67
N ILE A 203 -9.94 2.21 -16.35
CA ILE A 203 -8.89 2.78 -15.49
C ILE A 203 -7.53 2.12 -15.74
N ILE A 204 -7.51 0.83 -16.05
CA ILE A 204 -6.27 0.09 -16.29
C ILE A 204 -5.48 0.70 -17.47
N PRO A 205 -6.03 0.87 -18.69
CA PRO A 205 -5.31 1.50 -19.78
C PRO A 205 -5.04 2.99 -19.54
N LEU A 206 -5.93 3.73 -18.85
CA LEU A 206 -5.67 5.13 -18.51
C LEU A 206 -4.48 5.28 -17.55
N ASN A 207 -4.34 4.38 -16.59
CA ASN A 207 -3.20 4.36 -15.69
C ASN A 207 -1.90 3.95 -16.40
N ALA A 208 -1.96 2.98 -17.33
CA ALA A 208 -0.83 2.66 -18.19
C ALA A 208 -0.40 3.86 -19.05
N LEU A 209 -1.36 4.58 -19.63
CA LEU A 209 -1.11 5.82 -20.37
C LEU A 209 -0.43 6.88 -19.50
N ARG A 210 -0.88 7.06 -18.25
CA ARG A 210 -0.25 7.96 -17.29
C ARG A 210 1.22 7.59 -17.01
N ILE A 211 1.52 6.31 -16.79
CA ILE A 211 2.91 5.87 -16.56
C ILE A 211 3.74 6.09 -17.82
N PHE A 212 3.20 5.74 -18.99
CA PHE A 212 3.86 5.94 -20.27
C PHE A 212 4.20 7.42 -20.50
N THR A 213 3.25 8.34 -20.30
CA THR A 213 3.52 9.78 -20.48
C THR A 213 4.60 10.27 -19.52
N LEU A 214 4.60 9.79 -18.26
CA LEU A 214 5.64 10.11 -17.29
C LEU A 214 7.01 9.58 -17.72
N LEU A 215 7.09 8.37 -18.29
CA LEU A 215 8.34 7.82 -18.84
C LEU A 215 8.85 8.63 -20.04
N VAL A 216 7.95 9.04 -20.95
CA VAL A 216 8.28 9.86 -22.12
C VAL A 216 8.79 11.24 -21.68
N VAL A 217 8.09 11.90 -20.76
CA VAL A 217 8.51 13.19 -20.21
C VAL A 217 9.86 13.06 -19.51
N GLY A 218 10.03 12.05 -18.65
CA GLY A 218 11.32 11.79 -17.99
C GLY A 218 12.47 11.57 -18.97
N TYR A 219 12.22 10.86 -20.08
CA TYR A 219 13.21 10.66 -21.14
C TYR A 219 13.61 11.96 -21.84
N HIS A 220 12.66 12.83 -22.17
CA HIS A 220 12.93 14.07 -22.90
C HIS A 220 13.48 15.19 -22.01
N SER A 221 12.97 15.34 -20.79
CA SER A 221 13.38 16.41 -19.89
C SER A 221 14.77 16.18 -19.30
N GLY A 222 15.23 14.93 -19.19
CA GLY A 222 16.52 14.61 -18.55
C GLY A 222 16.54 14.89 -17.05
N ILE A 223 15.42 15.35 -16.48
CA ILE A 223 15.24 15.62 -15.06
C ILE A 223 15.07 14.27 -14.35
N PRO A 224 15.75 14.04 -13.22
CA PRO A 224 15.52 12.85 -12.41
C PRO A 224 14.06 12.79 -11.98
N PHE A 225 13.40 11.70 -12.35
CA PHE A 225 11.97 11.41 -12.16
C PHE A 225 11.44 11.73 -10.74
N LEU A 226 12.29 11.64 -9.72
CA LEU A 226 12.02 12.02 -8.32
C LEU A 226 11.38 13.42 -8.19
N GLU A 227 11.85 14.40 -8.94
CA GLU A 227 11.38 15.79 -8.81
C GLU A 227 9.93 15.95 -9.34
N LEU A 228 9.54 15.16 -10.35
CA LEU A 228 8.20 15.19 -10.92
C LEU A 228 7.13 14.54 -10.04
N PHE A 229 7.47 13.54 -9.22
CA PHE A 229 6.50 12.88 -8.33
C PHE A 229 6.35 13.58 -6.99
N HIS A 230 7.40 14.28 -6.53
CA HIS A 230 7.36 15.01 -5.27
C HIS A 230 6.73 16.41 -5.37
N SER A 231 6.79 17.08 -6.51
CA SER A 231 6.33 18.48 -6.62
C SER A 231 4.81 18.72 -6.55
N HIS A 232 3.94 17.72 -6.73
CA HIS A 232 2.50 18.02 -6.84
C HIS A 232 1.48 17.09 -6.17
N LEU A 233 1.86 15.96 -5.56
CA LEU A 233 0.92 15.14 -4.76
C LEU A 233 1.41 14.79 -3.34
N GLY A 234 2.63 15.19 -2.97
CA GLY A 234 3.27 14.80 -1.70
C GLY A 234 3.58 15.93 -0.72
N ASP A 235 3.27 17.20 -1.04
CA ASP A 235 3.54 18.34 -0.16
C ASP A 235 2.49 18.46 0.97
N LEU A 236 2.36 17.38 1.75
CA LEU A 236 2.05 17.45 3.18
C LEU A 236 3.38 17.59 3.91
N PRO A 237 3.51 18.54 4.87
CA PRO A 237 4.80 18.95 5.40
C PRO A 237 5.40 17.85 6.28
N HIS A 238 6.20 16.96 5.69
CA HIS A 238 7.15 16.18 6.44
C HIS A 238 8.38 17.04 6.72
N ARG A 239 8.33 17.69 7.89
CA ARG A 239 9.51 18.09 8.65
C ARG A 239 10.56 16.97 8.62
N HIS A 240 11.76 17.35 8.23
CA HIS A 240 13.04 16.66 8.41
C HIS A 240 13.22 15.32 7.70
N VAL A 241 13.39 15.37 6.37
CA VAL A 241 14.38 14.50 5.72
C VAL A 241 15.67 15.31 5.66
N ALA A 242 16.57 15.03 6.61
CA ALA A 242 17.93 15.54 6.56
C ALA A 242 18.62 14.94 5.34
N ALA A 243 19.05 15.80 4.43
CA ALA A 243 19.92 15.46 3.33
C ALA A 243 21.29 15.03 3.90
N GLU A 244 21.54 13.73 3.93
CA GLU A 244 22.91 13.20 4.03
C GLU A 244 23.49 13.13 2.62
N GLU A 245 23.85 14.30 2.12
CA GLU A 245 24.61 14.48 0.90
C GLU A 245 26.10 14.27 1.23
N ARG A 246 26.55 13.01 1.26
CA ARG A 246 27.99 12.71 1.25
C ARG A 246 28.32 11.64 0.22
N ASN A 247 29.02 12.09 -0.81
CA ASN A 247 29.95 11.31 -1.65
C ASN A 247 29.38 10.06 -2.33
N LEU A 248 28.57 10.26 -3.37
CA LEU A 248 28.26 9.22 -4.36
C LEU A 248 28.83 9.63 -5.73
N GLY A 249 30.15 9.52 -5.86
CA GLY A 249 30.74 9.29 -7.17
C GLY A 249 30.40 7.87 -7.61
N ASN A 250 29.67 7.73 -8.73
CA ASN A 250 29.35 6.47 -9.41
C ASN A 250 28.53 5.42 -8.61
N MET A 251 27.30 5.74 -8.22
CA MET A 251 26.31 4.70 -7.91
C MET A 251 25.05 4.80 -8.77
N ASN A 252 24.65 3.65 -9.32
CA ASN A 252 23.33 3.40 -9.87
C ASN A 252 22.29 3.58 -8.75
N VAL A 253 21.50 4.63 -8.82
CA VAL A 253 20.41 4.89 -7.89
C VAL A 253 19.28 3.90 -8.18
N ARG A 254 18.97 3.02 -7.22
CA ARG A 254 17.81 2.14 -7.26
C ARG A 254 16.65 2.85 -6.57
N ILE A 255 15.63 3.26 -7.32
CA ILE A 255 14.50 4.03 -6.79
C ILE A 255 13.27 3.13 -6.72
N VAL A 256 12.76 2.92 -5.51
CA VAL A 256 11.45 2.32 -5.27
C VAL A 256 10.47 3.47 -5.00
N VAL A 257 9.61 3.78 -5.97
CA VAL A 257 8.58 4.80 -5.80
C VAL A 257 7.36 4.15 -5.17
N ASN A 258 7.04 4.52 -3.92
CA ASN A 258 5.78 4.17 -3.28
C ASN A 258 4.95 5.46 -3.15
N VAL A 259 3.88 5.57 -3.92
CA VAL A 259 2.97 6.73 -3.87
C VAL A 259 1.82 6.38 -2.92
N PRO A 260 1.62 7.10 -1.80
CA PRO A 260 0.56 6.79 -0.86
C PRO A 260 -0.75 7.40 -1.36
N ILE A 261 -1.67 6.60 -1.90
CA ILE A 261 -3.05 7.05 -2.14
C ILE A 261 -4.07 6.14 -1.45
N LEU A 262 -3.77 4.87 -1.17
CA LEU A 262 -4.46 4.10 -0.12
C LEU A 262 -3.50 3.20 0.67
N ASP A 263 -3.09 3.65 1.84
CA ASP A 263 -2.55 2.75 2.88
C ASP A 263 -3.71 1.93 3.47
N ILE A 264 -4.15 0.88 2.76
CA ILE A 264 -5.00 -0.19 3.33
C ILE A 264 -4.14 -1.28 3.97
N VAL A 265 -2.83 -1.35 3.65
CA VAL A 265 -1.86 -2.25 4.27
C VAL A 265 -0.54 -1.49 4.44
N PRO A 266 -0.04 -1.25 5.67
CA PRO A 266 1.28 -0.65 5.81
C PRO A 266 2.35 -1.66 5.33
N CYS A 267 3.15 -1.25 4.35
CA CYS A 267 4.33 -2.00 3.95
C CYS A 267 5.32 -2.06 5.13
N VAL A 268 5.74 -3.30 5.44
CA VAL A 268 6.77 -3.64 6.42
C VAL A 268 8.11 -3.01 6.03
N ALA A 269 8.54 -2.00 6.79
CA ALA A 269 9.95 -1.68 6.96
C ALA A 269 10.39 -2.32 8.30
N ARG A 270 11.05 -3.49 8.23
CA ARG A 270 11.51 -4.23 9.40
C ARG A 270 12.82 -3.62 9.88
N ASP A 271 12.74 -2.74 10.87
CA ASP A 271 13.87 -2.28 11.69
C ASP A 271 14.01 -3.26 12.87
N VAL A 272 15.09 -4.05 12.88
CA VAL A 272 15.34 -5.06 13.92
C VAL A 272 16.25 -4.45 14.97
N ARG A 273 15.69 -4.11 16.14
CA ARG A 273 16.44 -4.00 17.39
C ARG A 273 15.82 -4.88 18.47
N HIS A 274 16.72 -5.65 19.08
CA HIS A 274 16.68 -6.36 20.37
C HIS A 274 16.36 -7.86 20.38
N GLY A 275 17.28 -8.60 21.01
CA GLY A 275 16.99 -9.79 21.79
C GLY A 275 17.54 -11.10 21.22
N VAL A 276 18.78 -11.43 21.57
CA VAL A 276 19.37 -12.76 21.36
C VAL A 276 18.73 -13.75 22.33
N GLU A 277 18.04 -14.78 21.82
CA GLU A 277 17.96 -16.09 22.46
C GLU A 277 18.01 -17.19 21.39
N HIS A 278 18.85 -18.20 21.66
CA HIS A 278 19.20 -19.31 20.78
C HIS A 278 18.01 -20.23 20.47
N VAL A 279 17.70 -20.46 19.20
CA VAL A 279 17.07 -21.71 18.72
C VAL A 279 17.66 -22.11 17.37
N THR A 280 18.04 -23.39 17.29
CA THR A 280 18.71 -24.09 16.20
C THR A 280 17.84 -24.36 14.97
N SER A 281 18.44 -24.18 13.78
CA SER A 281 18.26 -24.94 12.54
C SER A 281 16.85 -25.10 11.93
N SER A 282 16.60 -24.46 10.78
CA SER A 282 16.67 -25.13 9.46
C SER A 282 16.13 -24.26 8.31
N LYS A 283 16.90 -24.26 7.19
CA LYS A 283 16.53 -23.98 5.78
C LYS A 283 15.82 -22.65 5.44
N LEU A 284 16.56 -21.74 4.79
CA LEU A 284 16.02 -20.65 3.97
C LEU A 284 16.78 -20.55 2.62
N PRO A 285 16.11 -20.11 1.54
CA PRO A 285 16.72 -19.94 0.22
C PRO A 285 17.51 -18.62 0.16
N GLY A 286 18.75 -18.68 -0.36
CA GLY A 286 19.60 -17.51 -0.53
C GLY A 286 19.22 -16.68 -1.77
N PHE A 287 19.31 -15.35 -1.63
CA PHE A 287 19.30 -14.42 -2.77
C PHE A 287 20.72 -14.29 -3.32
N VAL A 288 20.87 -14.39 -4.65
CA VAL A 288 22.12 -14.11 -5.36
C VAL A 288 22.05 -12.68 -5.90
N ILE A 289 22.97 -11.82 -5.47
CA ILE A 289 23.20 -10.52 -6.10
C ILE A 289 24.50 -10.64 -6.90
N SER A 290 24.39 -10.56 -8.23
CA SER A 290 25.56 -10.48 -9.12
C SER A 290 25.94 -9.01 -9.28
N LEU A 291 27.09 -8.62 -8.74
CA LEU A 291 27.68 -7.31 -8.96
C LEU A 291 28.63 -7.42 -10.16
N ILE A 292 28.24 -6.85 -11.29
CA ILE A 292 29.12 -6.66 -12.45
C ILE A 292 29.86 -5.34 -12.23
N ASN A 293 31.18 -5.40 -12.03
CA ASN A 293 32.03 -4.24 -11.86
C ASN A 293 32.47 -3.70 -13.25
N PRO A 294 32.03 -2.50 -13.69
CA PRO A 294 32.40 -1.97 -14.99
C PRO A 294 33.58 -1.01 -14.84
N HIS A 295 34.76 -1.54 -14.53
CA HIS A 295 36.01 -0.80 -14.67
C HIS A 295 37.07 -1.70 -15.30
N HIS A 296 37.14 -1.69 -16.63
CA HIS A 296 38.40 -1.91 -17.34
C HIS A 296 38.49 -0.90 -18.48
N SER A 297 39.24 0.17 -18.20
CA SER A 297 39.79 1.08 -19.19
C SER A 297 40.90 0.36 -19.95
N GLU A 298 40.81 0.46 -21.29
CA GLU A 298 41.85 0.27 -22.32
C GLU A 298 43.03 -0.64 -21.98
N ARG A 299 42.98 -1.91 -22.41
CA ARG A 299 44.18 -2.72 -22.73
C ARG A 299 43.86 -3.93 -23.62
N ASN A 300 44.65 -4.02 -24.71
CA ASN A 300 45.05 -5.14 -25.58
C ASN A 300 44.06 -6.32 -25.85
N PRO A 301 43.60 -6.55 -27.12
CA PRO A 301 42.57 -7.55 -27.44
C PRO A 301 43.02 -9.03 -27.50
N TYR A 302 44.17 -9.43 -26.93
CA TYR A 302 44.68 -10.81 -27.08
C TYR A 302 45.13 -11.53 -25.80
N GLU A 303 44.83 -11.02 -24.60
CA GLU A 303 45.06 -11.79 -23.37
C GLU A 303 43.76 -12.38 -22.82
N ALA A 304 43.65 -13.70 -22.85
CA ALA A 304 42.61 -14.44 -22.14
C ALA A 304 42.91 -14.41 -20.64
N ILE A 305 42.27 -13.48 -19.92
CA ILE A 305 42.33 -13.40 -18.45
C ILE A 305 41.22 -14.31 -17.88
N PRO A 306 41.50 -15.18 -16.89
CA PRO A 306 40.47 -15.98 -16.23
C PRO A 306 39.50 -15.07 -15.48
N GLN A 307 38.20 -15.19 -15.77
CA GLN A 307 37.14 -14.49 -15.04
C GLN A 307 37.16 -14.92 -13.56
N ARG A 308 37.62 -14.03 -12.68
CA ARG A 308 37.41 -14.16 -11.24
C ARG A 308 36.02 -13.62 -10.90
N SER A 309 35.09 -14.52 -10.64
CA SER A 309 33.84 -14.20 -9.95
C SER A 309 34.10 -14.20 -8.44
N GLU A 310 33.94 -13.04 -7.80
CA GLU A 310 33.88 -12.99 -6.34
C GLU A 310 32.45 -13.30 -5.89
N LEU A 311 32.29 -14.41 -5.17
CA LEU A 311 31.03 -14.81 -4.57
C LEU A 311 30.93 -14.17 -3.17
N ILE A 312 30.12 -13.14 -3.03
CA ILE A 312 29.82 -12.54 -1.72
C ILE A 312 28.55 -13.20 -1.19
N LEU A 313 28.71 -14.06 -0.20
CA LEU A 313 27.60 -14.68 0.53
C LEU A 313 27.26 -13.79 1.72
N LEU A 314 26.08 -13.14 1.66
CA LEU A 314 25.57 -12.33 2.76
C LEU A 314 24.77 -13.21 3.73
N ASP A 315 25.35 -13.45 4.91
CA ASP A 315 24.63 -13.95 6.07
C ASP A 315 23.78 -12.80 6.67
N PRO A 316 22.47 -13.01 6.95
CA PRO A 316 21.60 -11.96 7.47
C PRO A 316 21.97 -11.45 8.88
N TYR A 317 22.97 -12.03 9.56
CA TYR A 317 23.48 -11.52 10.84
C TYR A 317 24.91 -10.98 10.65
N LEU A 318 25.04 -9.66 10.46
CA LEU A 318 26.28 -8.98 10.10
C LEU A 318 27.52 -9.40 10.94
N ASN A 319 28.54 -9.89 10.23
CA ASN A 319 29.92 -9.42 10.36
C ASN A 319 30.54 -9.45 8.96
N CYS A 320 30.97 -8.30 8.43
CA CYS A 320 31.77 -8.24 7.21
C CYS A 320 33.12 -8.92 7.48
N ILE A 321 33.34 -10.11 6.92
CA ILE A 321 34.68 -10.68 6.80
C ILE A 321 35.11 -10.48 5.35
N VAL A 322 35.98 -9.49 5.10
CA VAL A 322 36.77 -9.44 3.88
C VAL A 322 37.84 -10.52 4.02
N SER A 323 37.66 -11.67 3.36
CA SER A 323 38.70 -12.69 3.29
C SER A 323 39.79 -12.23 2.32
N GLY A 324 40.81 -11.57 2.87
CA GLY A 324 42.06 -11.29 2.17
C GLY A 324 43.09 -12.39 2.47
N ARG A 325 43.76 -12.84 1.39
CA ARG A 325 44.90 -13.79 1.28
C ARG A 325 44.56 -15.27 1.07
N GLY A 326 44.77 -15.70 -0.18
CA GLY A 326 45.92 -16.51 -0.58
C GLY A 326 46.10 -17.88 0.11
N GLY A 327 45.90 -18.94 -0.67
CA GLY A 327 46.40 -20.27 -0.36
C GLY A 327 46.38 -21.13 -1.63
N GLU A 328 47.56 -21.47 -2.13
CA GLU A 328 47.78 -22.43 -3.21
C GLU A 328 47.26 -23.81 -2.82
N PHE A 329 46.52 -24.45 -3.72
CA PHE A 329 46.26 -25.89 -3.63
C PHE A 329 47.43 -26.64 -4.27
N ILE A 330 48.29 -27.24 -3.44
CA ILE A 330 49.20 -28.31 -3.87
C ILE A 330 48.38 -29.60 -3.95
N SER A 331 48.38 -30.20 -5.13
CA SER A 331 47.87 -31.55 -5.40
C SER A 331 48.71 -32.60 -4.66
N GLY A 332 48.05 -33.54 -3.98
CA GLY A 332 48.69 -34.68 -3.33
C GLY A 332 47.75 -35.88 -3.27
N SER A 333 48.16 -36.92 -4.02
CA SER A 333 47.66 -38.30 -4.21
C SER A 333 46.25 -38.49 -4.79
#